data_AF-A0A8T1TRC7-F1
#
_entry.id   AF-A0A8T1TRC7-F1
#
_cell.length_a   1.000
_cell.length_b   1.000
_cell.length_c   1.000
_cell.angle_alpha   90.00
_cell.angle_beta   90.00
_cell.angle_gamma   90.00
#
_symmetry.space_group_name_H-M   'P 1'
#
loop_
_entity.id
_entity.type
_entity.pdbx_description
1 polymer ?
#
loop_
_entity_poly.entity_id
_entity_poly.type
_entity_poly.pdbx_seq_one_letter_code
_entity_poly.pdbx_strand_id
1 'polypeptide(L)'
;MELYHVVLVVAALLFASADISSATRASKSKPTRVLQKTHTTRLLRTYNTGVEEDEERGISMTIPGLEKVSKAFTSSKTKKLQGLLTADESLGNAFQKLGLSKMFIANPQTGLIETKMVVKFLSSRNYKVWSQHAAKLNKNDPDTAMLTALTDALGEKEVAIMILLGKHSSASSTAKKLETAQFNKWFATGKFTPDGALENVLKVKRSKIHRNPREKMIWGDYMKYVRNRVLNH
;
A
#
# COMPACT_ATOMS: atom_id res chain seq x y z
N MET A 1 -44.72 35.23 -0.03
CA MET A 1 -44.24 36.48 -0.66
C MET A 1 -43.86 37.40 0.47
N GLU A 2 -42.88 38.28 0.24
CA GLU A 2 -42.21 39.17 1.20
C GLU A 2 -40.98 38.56 1.90
N LEU A 3 -39.79 39.16 1.86
CA LEU A 3 -39.19 40.12 0.94
C LEU A 3 -37.68 40.04 1.21
N TYR A 4 -36.89 39.90 0.16
CA TYR A 4 -35.43 39.86 0.21
C TYR A 4 -34.89 41.24 0.60
N HIS A 5 -34.04 41.31 1.62
CA HIS A 5 -33.17 42.46 1.85
C HIS A 5 -31.70 42.07 1.76
N VAL A 6 -31.14 42.52 0.65
CA VAL A 6 -29.74 42.66 0.26
C VAL A 6 -29.06 43.71 1.16
N VAL A 7 -27.74 43.62 1.37
CA VAL A 7 -26.74 44.71 1.18
C VAL A 7 -25.38 44.34 1.82
N LEU A 8 -24.52 43.86 0.94
CA LEU A 8 -23.08 44.00 0.74
C LEU A 8 -22.41 45.27 1.35
N VAL A 9 -21.31 45.14 2.12
CA VAL A 9 -20.22 46.15 2.19
C VAL A 9 -18.84 45.48 2.45
N VAL A 10 -17.87 45.92 1.64
CA VAL A 10 -16.45 45.60 1.52
C VAL A 10 -15.60 46.72 2.17
N ALA A 11 -14.43 46.41 2.76
CA ALA A 11 -13.18 47.24 2.75
C ALA A 11 -12.11 46.60 3.68
N ALA A 12 -10.95 46.12 3.18
CA ALA A 12 -9.71 46.83 2.78
C ALA A 12 -8.68 46.93 3.94
N LEU A 13 -7.62 46.10 3.91
CA LEU A 13 -6.20 46.45 3.62
C LEU A 13 -5.42 47.07 4.80
N LEU A 14 -4.26 46.50 5.15
CA LEU A 14 -2.99 47.23 5.23
C LEU A 14 -1.77 46.28 5.33
N PHE A 15 -0.70 46.73 4.69
CA PHE A 15 0.57 46.07 4.36
C PHE A 15 1.54 45.92 5.53
N ALA A 16 2.42 44.91 5.46
CA ALA A 16 3.82 45.05 5.86
C ALA A 16 4.68 43.98 5.18
N SER A 17 5.25 44.33 4.04
CA SER A 17 6.41 43.65 3.43
C SER A 17 7.69 44.36 3.90
N ALA A 18 8.66 43.59 4.37
CA ALA A 18 10.05 44.03 4.46
C ALA A 18 10.95 42.89 3.95
N ASP A 19 11.49 43.11 2.75
CA ASP A 19 12.70 42.45 2.23
C ASP A 19 13.94 43.25 2.66
N ILE A 20 15.12 42.68 2.35
CA ILE A 20 16.49 43.25 2.36
C ILE A 20 17.31 42.78 3.60
N SER A 21 18.51 42.19 3.51
CA SER A 21 19.48 42.06 2.43
C SER A 21 20.40 40.84 2.62
N SER A 22 20.91 40.35 1.50
CA SER A 22 22.10 39.49 1.39
C SER A 22 23.36 40.16 1.95
N ALA A 23 24.26 39.35 2.53
CA ALA A 23 25.69 39.65 2.57
C ALA A 23 26.52 38.39 2.32
N THR A 24 26.98 38.29 1.08
CA THR A 24 28.06 37.42 0.59
C THR A 24 29.37 37.73 1.30
N ARG A 25 30.11 36.71 1.73
CA ARG A 25 31.58 36.71 1.62
C ARG A 25 32.09 35.29 1.33
N ALA A 26 32.51 35.12 0.09
CA ALA A 26 33.41 34.05 -0.32
C ALA A 26 34.79 34.28 0.29
N SER A 27 35.46 33.20 0.67
CA SER A 27 36.92 33.12 0.61
C SER A 27 37.33 31.73 0.16
N LYS A 28 38.39 31.74 -0.62
CA LYS A 28 38.84 30.75 -1.60
C LYS A 28 40.17 30.21 -1.10
N SER A 29 40.32 28.90 -0.95
CA SER A 29 41.63 28.24 -1.12
C SER A 29 41.47 26.72 -1.16
N LYS A 30 41.94 26.12 -2.27
CA LYS A 30 42.46 24.74 -2.33
C LYS A 30 43.98 24.83 -2.21
N PRO A 31 44.66 23.78 -1.72
CA PRO A 31 45.45 22.93 -2.64
C PRO A 31 45.31 21.42 -2.30
N THR A 32 45.14 20.55 -3.29
CA THR A 32 46.17 19.71 -3.94
C THR A 32 46.41 18.34 -3.28
N ARG A 33 45.77 17.34 -3.87
CA ARG A 33 46.21 15.97 -4.23
C ARG A 33 47.53 15.46 -3.60
N VAL A 34 47.44 14.37 -2.83
CA VAL A 34 48.46 13.31 -2.76
C VAL A 34 47.78 11.95 -2.90
N LEU A 35 48.30 11.18 -3.84
CA LEU A 35 47.95 9.80 -4.17
C LEU A 35 48.81 8.88 -3.29
N GLN A 36 48.21 7.94 -2.56
CA GLN A 36 48.94 6.72 -2.20
C GLN A 36 48.04 5.50 -2.37
N LYS A 37 48.35 4.78 -3.44
CA LYS A 37 47.84 3.48 -3.83
C LYS A 37 48.65 2.44 -3.06
N THR A 38 48.03 1.67 -2.18
CA THR A 38 48.54 0.36 -1.78
C THR A 38 47.41 -0.66 -1.88
N HIS A 39 47.59 -1.60 -2.79
CA HIS A 39 46.76 -2.79 -2.90
C HIS A 39 46.94 -3.63 -1.63
N THR A 40 45.85 -3.89 -0.93
CA THR A 40 45.77 -5.05 -0.05
C THR A 40 44.70 -5.97 -0.61
N THR A 41 45.15 -6.94 -1.39
CA THR A 41 44.43 -8.17 -1.70
C THR A 41 44.12 -8.87 -0.39
N ARG A 42 42.93 -8.64 0.15
CA ARG A 42 42.41 -9.41 1.29
C ARG A 42 41.70 -10.64 0.74
N LEU A 43 42.46 -11.73 0.64
CA LEU A 43 41.95 -13.04 0.27
C LEU A 43 41.04 -13.58 1.38
N LEU A 44 39.97 -14.23 0.94
CA LEU A 44 38.90 -14.87 1.71
C LEU A 44 39.45 -15.73 2.86
N ARG A 45 38.89 -15.55 4.06
CA ARG A 45 38.99 -16.53 5.15
C ARG A 45 37.60 -17.06 5.47
N THR A 46 37.39 -18.30 5.09
CA THR A 46 36.25 -19.14 5.49
C THR A 46 36.28 -19.38 7.00
N TYR A 47 35.16 -19.12 7.67
CA TYR A 47 34.81 -19.79 8.91
C TYR A 47 33.48 -20.51 8.66
N ASN A 48 33.54 -21.83 8.69
CA ASN A 48 32.39 -22.71 8.63
C ASN A 48 32.06 -23.07 10.08
N THR A 49 31.05 -22.42 10.64
CA THR A 49 30.39 -22.85 11.88
C THR A 49 28.92 -22.46 11.75
N GLY A 50 28.09 -23.49 11.56
CA GLY A 50 26.69 -23.35 11.21
C GLY A 50 25.90 -22.59 12.26
N VAL A 51 25.19 -21.57 11.77
CA VAL A 51 23.93 -21.09 12.32
C VAL A 51 23.10 -20.72 11.09
N GLU A 52 21.88 -21.23 11.02
CA GLU A 52 20.99 -21.11 9.86
C GLU A 52 20.67 -19.64 9.54
N GLU A 53 21.35 -19.12 8.53
CA GLU A 53 21.00 -17.87 7.85
C GLU A 53 19.96 -18.18 6.76
N ASP A 54 18.67 -18.08 7.10
CA ASP A 54 17.61 -17.85 6.10
C ASP A 54 17.60 -16.36 5.70
N GLU A 55 18.77 -15.79 5.39
CA GLU A 55 18.90 -14.50 4.71
C GLU A 55 18.66 -14.70 3.20
N GLU A 56 17.40 -14.62 2.78
CA GLU A 56 17.08 -14.50 1.35
C GLU A 56 16.37 -13.18 1.05
N ARG A 57 17.18 -12.12 0.94
CA ARG A 57 16.83 -10.91 0.18
C ARG A 57 16.96 -11.21 -1.32
N GLY A 58 15.84 -11.49 -1.97
CA GLY A 58 15.72 -11.55 -3.43
C GLY A 58 14.53 -10.72 -3.92
N ILE A 59 14.71 -9.42 -4.08
CA ILE A 59 13.73 -8.54 -4.74
C ILE A 59 13.98 -8.63 -6.25
N SER A 60 13.06 -9.28 -6.97
CA SER A 60 12.87 -9.03 -8.40
C SER A 60 11.37 -8.89 -8.64
N MET A 61 10.92 -7.64 -8.68
CA MET A 61 9.58 -7.27 -9.13
C MET A 61 9.67 -6.86 -10.59
N THR A 62 9.02 -7.64 -11.48
CA THR A 62 8.41 -7.09 -12.69
C THR A 62 7.17 -7.93 -13.02
N ILE A 63 5.98 -7.30 -12.97
CA ILE A 63 4.72 -7.89 -13.44
C ILE A 63 4.18 -6.92 -14.50
N PRO A 64 4.43 -7.23 -15.78
CA PRO A 64 3.33 -7.58 -16.71
C PRO A 64 3.67 -8.81 -17.59
N GLY A 65 2.68 -9.68 -17.88
CA GLY A 65 2.85 -10.89 -18.72
C GLY A 65 3.60 -12.02 -18.00
N LEU A 66 2.85 -12.93 -17.37
CA LEU A 66 3.33 -13.93 -16.41
C LEU A 66 4.10 -15.13 -17.04
N GLU A 67 5.02 -14.90 -17.97
CA GLU A 67 5.78 -15.98 -18.63
C GLU A 67 7.08 -16.35 -17.88
N LYS A 68 7.53 -15.54 -16.91
CA LYS A 68 8.85 -15.70 -16.27
C LYS A 68 8.86 -15.65 -14.73
N VAL A 69 7.79 -16.09 -14.06
CA VAL A 69 7.71 -16.12 -12.57
C VAL A 69 8.00 -17.52 -11.98
N SER A 70 8.40 -18.50 -12.80
CA SER A 70 8.58 -19.88 -12.33
C SER A 70 9.80 -20.11 -11.44
N LYS A 71 10.90 -19.35 -11.62
CA LYS A 71 12.18 -19.64 -10.94
C LYS A 71 12.29 -19.13 -9.50
N ALA A 72 11.58 -18.05 -9.13
CA ALA A 72 11.62 -17.49 -7.77
C ALA A 72 10.71 -18.22 -6.77
N PHE A 73 9.96 -19.23 -7.20
CA PHE A 73 8.89 -19.87 -6.42
C PHE A 73 9.00 -21.41 -6.36
N THR A 74 10.17 -21.95 -6.66
CA THR A 74 10.43 -23.39 -6.85
C THR A 74 10.48 -24.22 -5.57
N SER A 75 10.51 -23.60 -4.40
CA SER A 75 10.67 -24.32 -3.12
C SER A 75 9.51 -25.30 -2.86
N SER A 76 9.82 -26.47 -2.30
CA SER A 76 8.89 -27.60 -2.08
C SER A 76 7.60 -27.19 -1.35
N LYS A 77 7.71 -26.30 -0.37
CA LYS A 77 6.56 -25.81 0.41
C LYS A 77 5.54 -25.01 -0.42
N THR A 78 5.93 -24.31 -1.49
CA THR A 78 4.96 -23.56 -2.35
C THR A 78 4.25 -24.50 -3.28
N LYS A 79 4.98 -25.46 -3.86
CA LYS A 79 4.37 -26.51 -4.67
C LYS A 79 3.36 -27.31 -3.85
N LYS A 80 3.69 -27.59 -2.58
CA LYS A 80 2.76 -28.22 -1.63
C LYS A 80 1.50 -27.38 -1.40
N LEU A 81 1.64 -26.08 -1.11
CA LEU A 81 0.48 -25.19 -0.91
C LEU A 81 -0.37 -25.02 -2.19
N GLN A 82 0.26 -24.93 -3.36
CA GLN A 82 -0.45 -24.90 -4.64
C GLN A 82 -1.20 -26.20 -4.91
N GLY A 83 -0.62 -27.35 -4.57
CA GLY A 83 -1.26 -28.66 -4.68
C GLY A 83 -2.45 -28.88 -3.73
N LEU A 84 -2.66 -28.00 -2.74
CA LEU A 84 -3.85 -28.04 -1.88
C LEU A 84 -5.09 -27.46 -2.57
N LEU A 85 -4.92 -26.69 -3.64
CA LEU A 85 -5.99 -26.02 -4.35
C LEU A 85 -6.38 -26.79 -5.61
N THR A 86 -7.68 -26.94 -5.86
CA THR A 86 -8.17 -27.39 -7.16
C THR A 86 -8.08 -26.24 -8.16
N ALA A 87 -8.09 -26.55 -9.46
CA ALA A 87 -7.91 -25.53 -10.51
C ALA A 87 -9.05 -24.50 -10.53
N ASP A 88 -10.27 -24.93 -10.20
CA ASP A 88 -11.51 -24.18 -10.18
C ASP A 88 -11.89 -23.68 -8.77
N GLU A 89 -11.02 -23.88 -7.78
CA GLU A 89 -11.29 -23.54 -6.38
C GLU A 89 -11.65 -22.07 -6.22
N SER A 90 -12.77 -21.73 -5.59
CA SER A 90 -13.18 -20.34 -5.39
C SER A 90 -12.15 -19.57 -4.55
N LEU A 91 -12.03 -18.25 -4.77
CA LEU A 91 -11.04 -17.45 -4.03
C LEU A 91 -11.28 -17.44 -2.51
N GLY A 92 -12.54 -17.43 -2.08
CA GLY A 92 -12.90 -17.52 -0.67
C GLY A 92 -12.51 -18.86 -0.05
N ASN A 93 -12.77 -19.97 -0.73
CA ASN A 93 -12.37 -21.28 -0.20
C ASN A 93 -10.84 -21.47 -0.24
N ALA A 94 -10.18 -21.04 -1.31
CA ALA A 94 -8.72 -21.03 -1.38
C ALA A 94 -8.09 -20.19 -0.24
N PHE A 95 -8.72 -19.06 0.11
CA PHE A 95 -8.30 -18.23 1.25
C PHE A 95 -8.34 -19.00 2.57
N GLN A 96 -9.43 -19.75 2.81
CA GLN A 96 -9.60 -20.59 3.99
C GLN A 96 -8.64 -21.79 4.00
N LYS A 97 -8.53 -22.53 2.88
CA LYS A 97 -7.64 -23.71 2.72
C LYS A 97 -6.17 -23.36 2.92
N LEU A 98 -5.75 -22.19 2.47
CA LEU A 98 -4.38 -21.69 2.70
C LEU A 98 -4.18 -21.09 4.10
N GLY A 99 -5.20 -21.10 4.95
CA GLY A 99 -5.11 -20.61 6.33
C GLY A 99 -4.89 -19.10 6.45
N LEU A 100 -5.24 -18.32 5.42
CA LEU A 100 -5.13 -16.86 5.47
C LEU A 100 -6.08 -16.24 6.49
N SER A 101 -7.24 -16.87 6.74
CA SER A 101 -8.18 -16.46 7.79
C SER A 101 -7.61 -16.56 9.20
N LYS A 102 -6.61 -17.42 9.41
CA LYS A 102 -5.92 -17.58 10.70
C LYS A 102 -4.79 -16.56 10.90
N MET A 103 -4.46 -15.79 9.85
CA MET A 103 -3.42 -14.77 9.91
C MET A 103 -4.02 -13.45 10.36
N PHE A 104 -3.69 -13.02 11.58
CA PHE A 104 -4.18 -11.76 12.11
C PHE A 104 -3.50 -10.56 11.41
N ILE A 105 -4.31 -9.59 11.00
CA ILE A 105 -3.86 -8.25 10.59
C ILE A 105 -3.88 -7.25 11.75
N ALA A 106 -4.63 -7.58 12.81
CA ALA A 106 -4.74 -6.82 14.03
C ALA A 106 -3.95 -7.47 15.17
N ASN A 107 -3.48 -6.64 16.09
CA ASN A 107 -2.86 -7.09 17.32
C ASN A 107 -3.94 -7.74 18.21
N PRO A 108 -3.76 -8.99 18.67
CA PRO A 108 -4.78 -9.68 19.50
C PRO A 108 -5.07 -9.00 20.84
N GLN A 109 -4.09 -8.28 21.40
CA GLN A 109 -4.23 -7.58 22.68
C GLN A 109 -4.92 -6.22 22.53
N THR A 110 -4.60 -5.45 21.48
CA THR A 110 -5.13 -4.08 21.31
C THR A 110 -6.30 -4.00 20.34
N GLY A 111 -6.51 -5.03 19.51
CA GLY A 111 -7.49 -5.03 18.42
C GLY A 111 -7.13 -4.10 17.26
N LEU A 112 -5.99 -3.40 17.32
CA LEU A 112 -5.60 -2.43 16.30
C LEU A 112 -4.87 -3.11 15.14
N ILE A 113 -5.21 -2.71 13.92
CA ILE A 113 -4.46 -3.12 12.72
C ILE A 113 -3.08 -2.46 12.76
N GLU A 114 -2.02 -3.27 12.69
CA GLU A 114 -0.63 -2.82 12.81
C GLU A 114 0.14 -3.08 11.52
N THR A 115 1.02 -2.15 11.13
CA THR A 115 1.81 -2.26 9.90
C THR A 115 2.64 -3.55 9.85
N LYS A 116 3.22 -3.98 10.97
CA LYS A 116 4.01 -5.22 11.04
C LYS A 116 3.17 -6.45 10.68
N MET A 117 1.94 -6.53 11.19
CA MET A 117 1.03 -7.64 10.95
C MET A 117 0.51 -7.62 9.51
N VAL A 118 0.17 -6.44 8.98
CA VAL A 118 -0.19 -6.24 7.57
C VAL A 118 0.93 -6.65 6.63
N VAL A 119 2.17 -6.24 6.89
CA VAL A 119 3.34 -6.64 6.09
C VAL A 119 3.53 -8.14 6.14
N LYS A 120 3.43 -8.76 7.32
CA LYS A 120 3.52 -10.21 7.48
C LYS A 120 2.44 -10.94 6.68
N PHE A 121 1.21 -10.43 6.68
CA PHE A 121 0.09 -10.98 5.91
C PHE A 121 0.33 -10.89 4.40
N LEU A 122 0.53 -9.68 3.87
CA LEU A 122 0.68 -9.42 2.42
C LEU A 122 1.97 -10.01 1.82
N SER A 123 3.00 -10.19 2.64
CA SER A 123 4.28 -10.79 2.20
C SER A 123 4.33 -12.30 2.40
N SER A 124 3.32 -12.89 3.03
CA SER A 124 3.30 -14.31 3.36
C SER A 124 3.31 -15.20 2.13
N ARG A 125 3.87 -16.40 2.28
CA ARG A 125 3.86 -17.41 1.23
C ARG A 125 2.43 -17.81 0.85
N ASN A 126 1.54 -17.89 1.84
CA ASN A 126 0.15 -18.26 1.65
C ASN A 126 -0.57 -17.20 0.81
N TYR A 127 -0.36 -15.91 1.09
CA TYR A 127 -0.93 -14.82 0.32
C TYR A 127 -0.42 -14.82 -1.13
N LYS A 128 0.88 -15.09 -1.33
CA LYS A 128 1.47 -15.17 -2.67
C LYS A 128 0.94 -16.37 -3.48
N VAL A 129 0.72 -17.53 -2.86
CA VAL A 129 0.10 -18.68 -3.53
C VAL A 129 -1.35 -18.39 -3.87
N TRP A 130 -2.07 -17.76 -2.95
CA TRP A 130 -3.46 -17.34 -3.16
C TRP A 130 -3.61 -16.30 -4.28
N SER A 131 -2.72 -15.30 -4.34
CA SER A 131 -2.74 -14.29 -5.39
C SER A 131 -2.40 -14.86 -6.78
N GLN A 132 -1.51 -15.84 -6.84
CA GLN A 132 -1.27 -16.60 -8.07
C GLN A 132 -2.50 -17.39 -8.51
N HIS A 133 -3.22 -17.98 -7.56
CA HIS A 133 -4.49 -18.65 -7.85
C HIS A 133 -5.53 -17.66 -8.40
N ALA A 134 -5.64 -16.47 -7.79
CA ALA A 134 -6.49 -15.39 -8.29
C ALA A 134 -6.16 -14.98 -9.73
N ALA A 135 -4.88 -14.83 -10.05
CA ALA A 135 -4.41 -14.52 -11.40
C ALA A 135 -4.75 -15.60 -12.44
N LYS A 136 -4.83 -16.87 -12.02
CA LYS A 136 -5.23 -17.98 -12.90
C LYS A 136 -6.73 -17.97 -13.17
N LEU A 137 -7.54 -17.72 -12.14
CA LEU A 137 -9.00 -17.70 -12.23
C LEU A 137 -9.52 -16.44 -12.94
N ASN A 138 -8.95 -15.28 -12.63
CA ASN A 138 -9.41 -13.97 -13.08
C ASN A 138 -8.30 -13.28 -13.86
N LYS A 139 -8.05 -13.73 -15.09
CA LYS A 139 -6.93 -13.24 -15.91
C LYS A 139 -7.00 -11.74 -16.23
N ASN A 140 -8.20 -11.18 -16.32
CA ASN A 140 -8.42 -9.80 -16.73
C ASN A 140 -8.28 -8.81 -15.58
N ASP A 141 -8.81 -9.15 -14.39
CA ASP A 141 -8.80 -8.28 -13.21
C ASP A 141 -8.66 -9.07 -11.91
N PRO A 142 -7.47 -9.65 -11.65
CA PRO A 142 -7.24 -10.43 -10.44
C PRO A 142 -7.24 -9.57 -9.18
N ASP A 143 -6.84 -8.30 -9.27
CA ASP A 143 -6.74 -7.40 -8.13
C ASP A 143 -8.14 -7.07 -7.57
N THR A 144 -9.16 -6.84 -8.43
CA THR A 144 -10.55 -6.64 -7.99
C THR A 144 -11.16 -7.92 -7.40
N ALA A 145 -10.87 -9.09 -7.98
CA ALA A 145 -11.33 -10.37 -7.45
C ALA A 145 -10.72 -10.66 -6.07
N MET A 146 -9.42 -10.38 -5.90
CA MET A 146 -8.73 -10.47 -4.61
C MET A 146 -9.30 -9.48 -3.60
N LEU A 147 -9.50 -8.22 -3.99
CA LEU A 147 -10.11 -7.22 -3.12
C LEU A 147 -11.46 -7.70 -2.60
N THR A 148 -12.33 -8.20 -3.48
CA THR A 148 -13.67 -8.68 -3.12
C THR A 148 -13.57 -9.80 -2.09
N ALA A 149 -12.76 -10.83 -2.34
CA ALA A 149 -12.57 -11.92 -1.39
C ALA A 149 -11.96 -11.45 -0.05
N LEU A 150 -11.05 -10.47 -0.06
CA LEU A 150 -10.51 -9.87 1.16
C LEU A 150 -11.59 -9.11 1.94
N THR A 151 -12.41 -8.31 1.26
CA THR A 151 -13.48 -7.53 1.90
C THR A 151 -14.57 -8.42 2.47
N ASP A 152 -14.86 -9.55 1.82
CA ASP A 152 -15.82 -10.55 2.30
C ASP A 152 -15.30 -11.28 3.54
N ALA A 153 -14.00 -11.54 3.61
CA ALA A 153 -13.39 -12.28 4.71
C ALA A 153 -13.03 -11.42 5.92
N LEU A 154 -12.61 -10.17 5.71
CA LEU A 154 -12.01 -9.32 6.75
C LEU A 154 -12.85 -8.07 7.07
N GLY A 155 -13.79 -7.71 6.20
CA GLY A 155 -14.54 -6.46 6.28
C GLY A 155 -13.92 -5.34 5.43
N GLU A 156 -14.79 -4.50 4.86
CA GLU A 156 -14.36 -3.47 3.90
C GLU A 156 -13.54 -2.35 4.57
N LYS A 157 -13.88 -1.97 5.81
CA LYS A 157 -13.15 -0.97 6.60
C LYS A 157 -11.75 -1.47 6.95
N GLU A 158 -11.67 -2.68 7.45
CA GLU A 158 -10.43 -3.33 7.90
C GLU A 158 -9.47 -3.49 6.71
N VAL A 159 -9.98 -3.89 5.55
CA VAL A 159 -9.22 -3.97 4.30
C VAL A 159 -8.73 -2.59 3.84
N ALA A 160 -9.55 -1.54 3.92
CA ALA A 160 -9.10 -0.18 3.59
C ALA A 160 -7.93 0.28 4.48
N ILE A 161 -7.99 -0.01 5.79
CA ILE A 161 -6.91 0.29 6.72
C ILE A 161 -5.68 -0.57 6.43
N MET A 162 -5.86 -1.86 6.14
CA MET A 162 -4.77 -2.76 5.74
C MET A 162 -4.05 -2.23 4.49
N ILE A 163 -4.80 -1.81 3.47
CA ILE A 163 -4.25 -1.23 2.24
C ILE A 163 -3.44 0.03 2.54
N LEU A 164 -3.99 0.96 3.33
CA LEU A 164 -3.28 2.18 3.74
C LEU A 164 -1.93 1.86 4.39
N LEU A 165 -1.91 0.96 5.39
CA LEU A 165 -0.69 0.62 6.11
C LEU A 165 0.30 -0.14 5.21
N GLY A 166 -0.19 -1.01 4.34
CA GLY A 166 0.61 -1.72 3.36
C GLY A 166 1.30 -0.77 2.38
N LYS A 167 0.61 0.29 1.93
CA LYS A 167 1.12 1.28 0.96
C LYS A 167 2.39 1.98 1.42
N HIS A 168 2.52 2.22 2.73
CA HIS A 168 3.65 2.90 3.37
C HIS A 168 4.67 1.93 3.97
N SER A 169 4.74 0.70 3.46
CA SER A 169 5.60 -0.36 3.97
C SER A 169 6.35 -1.11 2.86
N SER A 170 7.10 -2.16 3.21
CA SER A 170 7.73 -3.05 2.23
C SER A 170 6.72 -3.79 1.33
N ALA A 171 5.43 -3.84 1.71
CA ALA A 171 4.35 -4.42 0.90
C ALA A 171 3.70 -3.41 -0.08
N SER A 172 4.30 -2.23 -0.27
CA SER A 172 3.73 -1.09 -1.00
C SER A 172 3.19 -1.45 -2.39
N SER A 173 3.91 -2.27 -3.14
CA SER A 173 3.52 -2.65 -4.51
C SER A 173 2.21 -3.44 -4.56
N THR A 174 2.03 -4.38 -3.63
CA THR A 174 0.80 -5.17 -3.52
C THR A 174 -0.35 -4.28 -3.03
N ALA A 175 -0.08 -3.45 -2.02
CA ALA A 175 -1.08 -2.56 -1.46
C ALA A 175 -1.59 -1.52 -2.46
N LYS A 176 -0.73 -0.93 -3.30
CA LYS A 176 -1.13 0.04 -4.34
C LYS A 176 -2.06 -0.56 -5.39
N LYS A 177 -1.87 -1.84 -5.75
CA LYS A 177 -2.77 -2.55 -6.66
C LYS A 177 -4.15 -2.73 -6.04
N LEU A 178 -4.19 -3.19 -4.79
CA LEU A 178 -5.44 -3.31 -4.03
C LEU A 178 -6.13 -1.95 -3.81
N GLU A 179 -5.37 -0.88 -3.57
CA GLU A 179 -5.91 0.50 -3.47
C GLU A 179 -6.56 0.94 -4.77
N THR A 180 -5.90 0.68 -5.90
CA THR A 180 -6.45 0.99 -7.22
C THR A 180 -7.75 0.23 -7.46
N ALA A 181 -7.78 -1.07 -7.15
CA ALA A 181 -9.00 -1.87 -7.22
C ALA A 181 -10.10 -1.34 -6.27
N GLN A 182 -9.73 -0.91 -5.06
CA GLN A 182 -10.65 -0.36 -4.06
C GLN A 182 -11.30 0.93 -4.57
N PHE A 183 -10.51 1.86 -5.08
CA PHE A 183 -11.03 3.13 -5.58
C PHE A 183 -11.80 2.95 -6.89
N ASN A 184 -11.36 2.03 -7.77
CA ASN A 184 -12.14 1.64 -8.94
C ASN A 184 -13.52 1.10 -8.54
N LYS A 185 -13.59 0.19 -7.55
CA LYS A 185 -14.85 -0.36 -7.02
C LYS A 185 -15.73 0.75 -6.45
N TRP A 186 -15.19 1.62 -5.60
CA TRP A 186 -15.96 2.72 -5.01
C TRP A 186 -16.49 3.70 -6.05
N PHE A 187 -15.67 4.02 -7.06
CA PHE A 187 -16.03 4.94 -8.13
C PHE A 187 -17.05 4.34 -9.09
N ALA A 188 -16.80 3.12 -9.59
CA ALA A 188 -17.65 2.45 -10.59
C ALA A 188 -19.03 2.09 -10.05
N THR A 189 -19.13 1.79 -8.75
CA THR A 189 -20.44 1.54 -8.13
C THR A 189 -21.31 2.81 -8.13
N GLY A 190 -20.72 4.00 -8.33
CA GLY A 190 -21.41 5.30 -8.27
C GLY A 190 -21.97 5.64 -6.87
N LYS A 191 -21.81 4.73 -5.91
CA LYS A 191 -22.43 4.79 -4.57
C LYS A 191 -21.62 5.58 -3.56
N PHE A 192 -20.34 5.84 -3.83
CA PHE A 192 -19.47 6.49 -2.86
C PHE A 192 -18.79 7.71 -3.46
N THR A 193 -19.37 8.89 -3.19
CA THR A 193 -18.58 10.13 -3.11
C THR A 193 -17.48 9.95 -2.06
N PRO A 194 -16.42 10.78 -2.03
CA PRO A 194 -15.42 10.70 -0.97
C PRO A 194 -16.03 10.66 0.44
N ASP A 195 -17.01 11.53 0.71
CA ASP A 195 -17.72 11.54 2.00
C ASP A 195 -18.61 10.29 2.18
N GLY A 196 -19.24 9.80 1.11
CA GLY A 196 -19.99 8.54 1.13
C GLY A 196 -19.11 7.34 1.47
N ALA A 197 -17.88 7.25 0.96
CA ALA A 197 -16.93 6.20 1.33
C ALA A 197 -16.53 6.31 2.81
N LEU A 198 -16.27 7.54 3.28
CA LEU A 198 -15.92 7.81 4.67
C LEU A 198 -17.02 7.37 5.65
N GLU A 199 -18.28 7.68 5.34
CA GLU A 199 -19.41 7.38 6.23
C GLU A 199 -19.89 5.95 6.10
N ASN A 200 -20.04 5.43 4.88
CA ASN A 200 -20.65 4.13 4.64
C ASN A 200 -19.65 2.98 4.74
N VAL A 201 -18.41 3.18 4.34
CA VAL A 201 -17.36 2.14 4.39
C VAL A 201 -16.55 2.28 5.66
N LEU A 202 -15.96 3.47 5.90
CA LEU A 202 -15.06 3.67 7.03
C LEU A 202 -15.79 3.94 8.36
N LYS A 203 -17.12 4.13 8.31
CA LYS A 203 -18.01 4.36 9.47
C LYS A 203 -17.60 5.58 10.30
N VAL A 204 -17.06 6.62 9.66
CA VAL A 204 -16.65 7.87 10.31
C VAL A 204 -17.46 9.03 9.77
N LYS A 205 -18.09 9.81 10.65
CA LYS A 205 -18.76 11.06 10.24
C LYS A 205 -17.74 12.10 9.78
N ARG A 206 -18.06 12.89 8.76
CA ARG A 206 -17.16 13.95 8.25
C ARG A 206 -16.67 14.92 9.33
N SER A 207 -17.52 15.25 10.31
CA SER A 207 -17.19 16.13 11.45
C SER A 207 -16.18 15.53 12.43
N LYS A 208 -16.04 14.19 12.47
CA LYS A 208 -15.11 13.49 13.36
C LYS A 208 -13.81 13.06 12.65
N ILE A 209 -13.61 13.46 11.39
CA ILE A 209 -12.47 13.00 10.59
C ILE A 209 -11.11 13.33 11.23
N HIS A 210 -10.99 14.47 11.92
CA HIS A 210 -9.75 14.88 12.58
C HIS A 210 -9.35 13.97 13.76
N ARG A 211 -10.31 13.24 14.33
CA ARG A 211 -10.07 12.24 15.39
C ARG A 211 -9.72 10.86 14.84
N ASN A 212 -9.81 10.67 13.52
CA ASN A 212 -9.64 9.37 12.84
C ASN A 212 -8.59 9.52 11.73
N PRO A 213 -7.28 9.56 12.08
CA PRO A 213 -6.23 9.93 11.14
C PRO A 213 -6.08 8.94 9.98
N ARG A 214 -6.32 7.64 10.20
CA ARG A 214 -6.21 6.63 9.13
C ARG A 214 -7.33 6.79 8.11
N GLU A 215 -8.56 6.92 8.59
CA GLU A 215 -9.73 7.16 7.76
C GLU A 215 -9.63 8.50 7.02
N LYS A 216 -9.07 9.53 7.67
CA LYS A 216 -8.75 10.82 7.04
C LYS A 216 -7.80 10.66 5.86
N MET A 217 -6.75 9.85 6.00
CA MET A 217 -5.78 9.60 4.92
C MET A 217 -6.45 8.88 3.74
N ILE A 218 -7.19 7.79 4.01
CA ILE A 218 -7.91 7.03 2.98
C ILE A 218 -8.90 7.93 2.22
N TRP A 219 -9.66 8.76 2.95
CA TRP A 219 -10.58 9.73 2.36
C TRP A 219 -9.85 10.74 1.47
N GLY A 220 -8.71 11.28 1.92
CA GLY A 220 -7.90 12.21 1.14
C GLY A 220 -7.34 11.60 -0.14
N ASP A 221 -6.86 10.35 -0.05
CA ASP A 221 -6.35 9.59 -1.20
C ASP A 221 -7.46 9.30 -2.21
N TYR A 222 -8.64 8.89 -1.74
CA TYR A 222 -9.79 8.65 -2.62
C TYR A 222 -10.32 9.94 -3.26
N MET A 223 -10.39 11.04 -2.50
CA MET A 223 -10.74 12.36 -3.05
C MET A 223 -9.79 12.78 -4.17
N LYS A 224 -8.48 12.55 -3.99
CA LYS A 224 -7.48 12.81 -5.04
C LYS A 224 -7.69 11.92 -6.26
N TYR A 225 -7.97 10.64 -6.06
CA TYR A 225 -8.29 9.70 -7.14
C TYR A 225 -9.52 10.17 -7.95
N VAL A 226 -10.62 10.50 -7.29
CA VAL A 226 -11.86 10.97 -7.93
C VAL A 226 -11.59 12.24 -8.74
N ARG A 227 -10.90 13.23 -8.15
CA ARG A 227 -10.55 14.48 -8.83
C ARG A 227 -9.75 14.20 -10.12
N ASN A 228 -8.73 13.35 -10.03
CA ASN A 228 -7.88 13.03 -11.19
C ASN A 228 -8.66 12.29 -12.29
N ARG A 229 -9.59 11.40 -11.92
CA ARG A 229 -10.44 10.70 -12.90
C ARG A 229 -11.40 11.65 -13.60
N VAL A 230 -12.01 12.57 -12.87
CA VAL A 230 -12.95 13.56 -13.44
C VAL A 230 -12.24 14.59 -14.32
N LEU A 231 -11.04 15.05 -13.94
CA LEU A 231 -10.29 16.05 -14.72
C LEU A 231 -9.65 15.52 -16.01
N ASN A 232 -9.45 14.20 -16.11
CA ASN A 232 -8.82 13.55 -17.26
C ASN A 232 -9.84 13.01 -18.27
N HIS A 233 -11.12 13.37 -18.12
CA HIS A 233 -12.22 13.08 -19.03
C HIS A 233 -12.90 14.39 -19.43
#